data_AF-A0A3S3SUV7-F1
#
_entry.id   AF-A0A3S3SUV7-F1
#
_cell.length_a   1.000
_cell.length_b   1.000
_cell.length_c   1.000
_cell.angle_alpha   90.00
_cell.angle_beta   90.00
_cell.angle_gamma   90.00
#
_symmetry.space_group_name_H-M   'P 1'
#
loop_
_entity.id
_entity.type
_entity.pdbx_description
1 polymer ?
#
loop_
_entity_poly.entity_id
_entity_poly.type
_entity_poly.pdbx_seq_one_letter_code
_entity_poly.pdbx_strand_id
1 'polypeptide(L)'
;MKTLKTIITALLLLQTVVSFGQTKEETIEWLNNNGSTLLNTDIYKQNDNGINAFLQRFEKIKNDTVLYYQSFDCQSCGDKTLDITIDNIPVSSILYQDVNTLVKMKSERNQNIGYFVVRLIPNTNVPTYVSISSYRKEYYRNDKKDKIEFYYQLNNEENAKRVLKAIMHLAKLSGAKENKQTF
;
A
#
# COMPACT_ATOMS: atom_id res chain seq x y z
N MET A 1 18.89 -33.62 37.24
CA MET A 1 17.52 -33.49 36.68
C MET A 1 16.84 -32.14 36.97
N LYS A 2 17.03 -31.50 38.15
CA LYS A 2 16.41 -30.21 38.44
C LYS A 2 16.87 -29.08 37.51
N THR A 3 18.18 -28.98 37.25
CA THR A 3 18.81 -28.01 36.35
C THR A 3 18.38 -28.16 34.89
N LEU A 4 18.26 -29.39 34.38
CA LEU A 4 17.82 -29.64 33.01
C LEU A 4 16.35 -29.21 32.79
N LYS A 5 15.49 -29.45 33.78
CA LYS A 5 14.09 -28.98 33.74
C LYS A 5 14.04 -27.44 33.70
N THR A 6 14.84 -26.75 34.51
CA THR A 6 14.92 -25.28 34.51
C THR A 6 15.40 -24.71 33.17
N ILE A 7 16.39 -25.35 32.53
CA ILE A 7 16.90 -24.92 31.20
C ILE A 7 15.82 -25.10 30.12
N ILE A 8 15.11 -26.23 30.13
CA ILE A 8 14.03 -26.49 29.17
C ILE A 8 12.86 -25.52 29.36
N THR A 9 12.50 -25.21 30.61
CA THR A 9 11.45 -24.22 30.90
C THR A 9 11.85 -22.80 30.45
N ALA A 10 13.11 -22.41 30.62
CA ALA A 10 13.61 -21.12 30.12
C ALA A 10 13.62 -21.06 28.58
N LEU A 11 13.97 -22.15 27.89
CA LEU A 11 13.95 -22.23 26.42
C LEU A 11 12.52 -22.14 25.87
N LEU A 12 11.55 -22.81 26.52
CA LEU A 12 10.13 -22.75 26.16
C LEU A 12 9.52 -21.37 26.43
N LEU A 13 9.98 -20.68 27.48
CA LEU A 13 9.59 -19.29 27.76
C LEU A 13 10.18 -18.31 26.74
N LEU A 14 11.41 -18.54 26.25
CA LEU A 14 11.99 -17.78 25.16
C LEU A 14 11.23 -17.97 23.84
N GLN A 15 10.77 -19.19 23.53
CA GLN A 15 9.96 -19.45 22.32
C GLN A 15 8.55 -18.84 22.40
N THR A 16 7.96 -18.72 23.59
CA THR A 16 6.67 -18.05 23.76
C THR A 16 6.77 -16.53 23.65
N VAL A 17 7.95 -15.92 23.86
CA VAL A 17 8.20 -14.50 23.55
C VAL A 17 8.35 -14.27 22.03
N VAL A 18 8.88 -15.24 21.27
CA VAL A 18 8.92 -15.18 19.79
C VAL A 18 7.53 -15.38 19.15
N SER A 19 6.54 -15.86 19.93
CA SER A 19 5.14 -15.97 19.49
C SER A 19 4.40 -14.63 19.40
N PHE A 20 5.07 -13.49 19.65
CA PHE A 20 4.46 -12.16 19.60
C PHE A 20 5.11 -11.28 18.53
N GLY A 21 4.57 -11.36 17.31
CA GLY A 21 4.68 -10.32 16.28
C GLY A 21 5.87 -10.47 15.35
N GLN A 22 5.57 -10.68 14.06
CA GLN A 22 6.49 -10.50 12.96
C GLN A 22 7.25 -9.17 13.11
N THR A 23 8.57 -9.19 12.96
CA THR A 23 9.44 -8.01 13.07
C THR A 23 9.20 -7.02 11.93
N LYS A 24 9.77 -5.82 12.04
CA LYS A 24 9.68 -4.78 11.00
C LYS A 24 10.32 -5.27 9.72
N GLU A 25 11.50 -5.87 9.85
CA GLU A 25 12.32 -6.41 8.77
C GLU A 25 11.61 -7.56 8.06
N GLU A 26 11.07 -8.52 8.80
CA GLU A 26 10.29 -9.63 8.25
C GLU A 26 9.02 -9.14 7.54
N THR A 27 8.38 -8.07 8.05
CA THR A 27 7.20 -7.48 7.41
C THR A 27 7.57 -6.79 6.08
N ILE A 28 8.69 -6.08 6.06
CA ILE A 28 9.24 -5.45 4.85
C ILE A 28 9.60 -6.51 3.81
N GLU A 29 10.28 -7.57 4.22
CA GLU A 29 10.66 -8.68 3.33
C GLU A 29 9.41 -9.33 2.74
N TRP A 30 8.42 -9.67 3.58
CA TRP A 30 7.18 -10.24 3.12
C TRP A 30 6.45 -9.32 2.12
N LEU A 31 6.36 -8.02 2.43
CA LEU A 31 5.74 -7.04 1.53
C LEU A 31 6.49 -6.92 0.19
N ASN A 32 7.82 -6.93 0.20
CA ASN A 32 8.62 -6.84 -1.02
C ASN A 32 8.50 -8.10 -1.89
N ASN A 33 8.35 -9.27 -1.26
CA ASN A 33 8.21 -10.55 -1.98
C ASN A 33 6.78 -10.80 -2.49
N ASN A 34 5.75 -10.27 -1.82
CA ASN A 34 4.35 -10.61 -2.09
C ASN A 34 3.48 -9.43 -2.52
N GLY A 35 3.79 -8.22 -2.06
CA GLY A 35 2.88 -7.07 -2.11
C GLY A 35 2.47 -6.68 -3.54
N SER A 36 3.42 -6.65 -4.48
CA SER A 36 3.14 -6.25 -5.87
C SER A 36 2.30 -7.27 -6.63
N THR A 37 2.45 -8.55 -6.29
CA THR A 37 1.64 -9.65 -6.86
C THR A 37 0.23 -9.66 -6.27
N LEU A 38 0.09 -9.35 -4.99
CA LEU A 38 -1.17 -9.44 -4.25
C LEU A 38 -2.02 -8.15 -4.31
N LEU A 39 -1.39 -6.99 -4.45
CA LEU A 39 -2.04 -5.68 -4.52
C LEU A 39 -1.66 -5.00 -5.84
N ASN A 40 -2.31 -5.45 -6.90
CA ASN A 40 -2.28 -4.83 -8.21
C ASN A 40 -3.70 -4.77 -8.81
N THR A 41 -3.84 -3.90 -9.80
CA THR A 41 -4.96 -3.92 -10.73
C THR A 41 -4.44 -4.28 -12.11
N ASP A 42 -5.00 -5.30 -12.74
CA ASP A 42 -4.74 -5.54 -14.17
C ASP A 42 -5.03 -4.31 -15.04
N ILE A 43 -4.33 -4.25 -16.17
CA ILE A 43 -4.55 -3.25 -17.21
C ILE A 43 -5.97 -3.39 -17.74
N TYR A 44 -6.83 -2.45 -17.38
CA TYR A 44 -8.16 -2.35 -17.98
C TYR A 44 -8.11 -1.52 -19.26
N LYS A 45 -8.64 -2.10 -20.35
CA LYS A 45 -8.87 -1.45 -21.64
C LYS A 45 -10.37 -1.14 -21.78
N GLN A 46 -10.74 0.14 -21.87
CA GLN A 46 -12.07 0.54 -22.31
C GLN A 46 -11.98 1.11 -23.73
N ASN A 47 -12.83 0.63 -24.64
CA ASN A 47 -13.06 1.26 -25.95
C ASN A 47 -14.57 1.61 -26.01
N ASP A 48 -15.06 2.70 -26.62
CA ASP A 48 -14.67 3.30 -27.91
C ASP A 48 -14.29 4.81 -27.91
N ASN A 49 -14.15 5.49 -26.76
CA ASN A 49 -13.77 6.93 -26.71
C ASN A 49 -13.06 7.37 -25.40
N GLY A 50 -12.39 6.48 -24.65
CA GLY A 50 -11.69 6.85 -23.40
C GLY A 50 -10.91 5.72 -22.72
N ILE A 51 -9.81 6.10 -22.03
CA ILE A 51 -8.87 5.36 -21.16
C ILE A 51 -8.51 3.91 -21.59
N ASN A 52 -7.26 3.73 -22.07
CA ASN A 52 -6.78 2.43 -22.58
C ASN A 52 -6.04 1.57 -21.57
N ALA A 53 -5.50 2.15 -20.49
CA ALA A 53 -4.82 1.38 -19.47
C ALA A 53 -4.85 2.12 -18.13
N PHE A 54 -5.29 1.42 -17.09
CA PHE A 54 -5.11 1.85 -15.71
C PHE A 54 -4.44 0.72 -14.94
N LEU A 55 -3.22 0.97 -14.47
CA LEU A 55 -2.46 0.04 -13.67
C LEU A 55 -2.09 0.73 -12.37
N GLN A 56 -2.55 0.18 -11.25
CA GLN A 56 -2.09 0.56 -9.94
C GLN A 56 -1.52 -0.64 -9.22
N ARG A 57 -0.39 -0.45 -8.54
CA ARG A 57 0.26 -1.53 -7.79
C ARG A 57 1.08 -1.01 -6.63
N PHE A 58 1.09 -1.78 -5.56
CA PHE A 58 2.18 -1.73 -4.61
C PHE A 58 3.48 -2.10 -5.32
N GLU A 59 4.54 -1.32 -5.17
CA GLU A 59 5.84 -1.66 -5.73
C GLU A 59 6.71 -2.37 -4.70
N LYS A 60 7.05 -1.67 -3.61
CA LYS A 60 7.94 -2.13 -2.54
C LYS A 60 7.92 -1.18 -1.35
N ILE A 61 8.49 -1.62 -0.23
CA ILE A 61 8.98 -0.76 0.83
C ILE A 61 10.47 -0.48 0.62
N LYS A 62 10.85 0.78 0.65
CA LYS A 62 12.26 1.22 0.65
C LYS A 62 12.41 2.40 1.59
N ASN A 63 13.42 2.39 2.46
CA ASN A 63 13.70 3.49 3.40
C ASN A 63 12.45 3.96 4.17
N ASP A 64 11.73 3.01 4.80
CA ASP A 64 10.49 3.28 5.55
C ASP A 64 9.41 4.03 4.76
N THR A 65 9.37 3.79 3.45
CA THR A 65 8.45 4.43 2.53
C THR A 65 7.75 3.37 1.70
N VAL A 66 6.43 3.44 1.61
CA VAL A 66 5.63 2.65 0.67
C VAL A 66 5.73 3.32 -0.70
N LEU A 67 6.27 2.62 -1.68
CA LEU A 67 6.27 3.06 -3.07
C LEU A 67 5.01 2.52 -3.74
N TYR A 68 4.10 3.42 -4.10
CA TYR A 68 2.85 3.09 -4.76
C TYR A 68 2.84 3.64 -6.18
N TYR A 69 2.79 2.72 -7.15
CA TYR A 69 2.85 3.02 -8.56
C TYR A 69 1.44 3.13 -9.14
N GLN A 70 1.19 4.18 -9.90
CA GLN A 70 -0.03 4.37 -10.67
C GLN A 70 0.34 4.77 -12.10
N SER A 71 -0.33 4.18 -13.07
CA SER A 71 -0.16 4.47 -14.48
C SER A 71 -1.51 4.59 -15.14
N PHE A 72 -1.64 5.65 -15.94
CA PHE A 72 -2.87 6.01 -16.63
C PHE A 72 -2.56 6.35 -18.09
N ASP A 73 -3.18 5.63 -19.01
CA ASP A 73 -3.17 5.93 -20.45
C ASP A 73 -4.52 6.52 -20.86
N CYS A 74 -4.53 7.83 -21.13
CA CYS A 74 -5.72 8.55 -21.59
C CYS A 74 -5.61 8.88 -23.08
N GLN A 75 -6.37 8.19 -23.93
CA GLN A 75 -6.46 8.58 -25.35
C GLN A 75 -7.44 9.73 -25.62
N SER A 76 -8.45 9.92 -24.76
CA SER A 76 -9.45 10.99 -24.91
C SER A 76 -8.97 12.35 -24.43
N CYS A 77 -7.79 12.42 -23.82
CA CYS A 77 -7.18 13.65 -23.32
C CYS A 77 -6.49 14.48 -24.42
N GLY A 78 -6.73 14.16 -25.71
CA GLY A 78 -6.17 14.86 -26.88
C GLY A 78 -4.78 14.38 -27.28
N ASP A 79 -3.95 14.00 -26.30
CA ASP A 79 -2.65 13.37 -26.50
C ASP A 79 -2.63 11.98 -25.88
N LYS A 80 -1.98 11.01 -26.53
CA LYS A 80 -1.71 9.66 -25.97
C LYS A 80 -0.76 9.79 -24.79
N THR A 81 -1.29 10.21 -23.65
CA THR A 81 -0.50 10.54 -22.48
C THR A 81 -0.50 9.34 -21.54
N LEU A 82 0.67 8.71 -21.44
CA LEU A 82 0.97 7.79 -20.34
C LEU A 82 1.51 8.64 -19.19
N ASP A 83 0.67 8.84 -18.19
CA ASP A 83 1.06 9.46 -16.93
C ASP A 83 1.42 8.35 -15.94
N ILE A 84 2.70 8.28 -15.59
CA ILE A 84 3.19 7.44 -14.52
C ILE A 84 3.40 8.32 -13.30
N THR A 85 2.78 7.95 -12.19
CA THR A 85 3.02 8.56 -10.88
C THR A 85 3.50 7.52 -9.88
N ILE A 86 4.55 7.85 -9.13
CA ILE A 86 5.03 7.03 -8.01
C ILE A 86 4.95 7.86 -6.75
N ASP A 87 4.02 7.50 -5.88
CA ASP A 87 3.88 8.11 -4.56
C ASP A 87 4.84 7.43 -3.58
N ASN A 88 5.63 8.25 -2.88
CA ASN A 88 6.54 7.83 -1.82
C ASN A 88 5.90 8.16 -0.47
N ILE A 89 5.18 7.21 0.12
CA ILE A 89 4.38 7.44 1.33
C ILE A 89 5.20 7.03 2.56
N PRO A 90 5.58 7.97 3.45
CA PRO A 90 6.29 7.61 4.66
C PRO A 90 5.42 6.70 5.54
N VAL A 91 5.95 5.54 5.93
CA VAL A 91 5.22 4.56 6.76
C VAL A 91 4.74 5.18 8.07
N SER A 92 5.56 6.05 8.68
CA SER A 92 5.23 6.78 9.92
C SER A 92 4.08 7.77 9.77
N SER A 93 3.73 8.17 8.54
CA SER A 93 2.61 9.08 8.26
C SER A 93 1.27 8.36 8.17
N ILE A 94 1.25 7.03 8.09
CA ILE A 94 0.02 6.24 7.96
C ILE A 94 -0.70 6.19 9.31
N LEU A 95 -1.99 6.52 9.33
CA LEU A 95 -2.81 6.33 10.52
C LEU A 95 -3.31 4.87 10.55
N TYR A 96 -2.65 4.03 11.36
CA TYR A 96 -2.92 2.59 11.34
C TYR A 96 -4.26 2.25 12.00
N GLN A 97 -4.96 1.25 11.48
CA GLN A 97 -6.21 0.73 12.03
C GLN A 97 -6.42 -0.73 11.61
N ASP A 98 -7.45 -1.39 12.15
CA ASP A 98 -7.88 -2.68 11.64
C ASP A 98 -8.34 -2.53 10.18
N VAL A 99 -7.78 -3.36 9.28
CA VAL A 99 -8.10 -3.37 7.85
C VAL A 99 -9.59 -3.59 7.59
N ASN A 100 -10.29 -4.35 8.44
CA ASN A 100 -11.72 -4.60 8.29
C ASN A 100 -12.58 -3.35 8.52
N THR A 101 -12.01 -2.31 9.12
CA THR A 101 -12.67 -1.03 9.37
C THR A 101 -12.36 0.02 8.30
N LEU A 102 -11.48 -0.28 7.34
CA LEU A 102 -11.15 0.68 6.27
C LEU A 102 -12.37 0.97 5.40
N VAL A 103 -12.51 2.24 5.00
CA VAL A 103 -13.53 2.63 4.02
C VAL A 103 -13.19 1.96 2.71
N LYS A 104 -14.16 1.22 2.19
CA LYS A 104 -14.10 0.55 0.89
C LYS A 104 -15.04 1.25 -0.07
N MET A 105 -14.54 1.51 -1.27
CA MET A 105 -15.31 2.14 -2.34
C MET A 105 -15.09 1.37 -3.66
N LYS A 106 -16.01 1.56 -4.61
CA LYS A 106 -15.87 1.07 -5.98
C LYS A 106 -15.39 2.21 -6.87
N SER A 107 -14.54 1.91 -7.83
CA SER A 107 -14.11 2.88 -8.84
C SER A 107 -15.28 3.20 -9.78
N GLU A 108 -15.55 4.49 -9.98
CA GLU A 108 -16.54 4.96 -10.95
C GLU A 108 -16.07 4.70 -12.40
N ARG A 109 -14.76 4.63 -12.60
CA ARG A 109 -14.14 4.40 -13.92
C ARG A 109 -14.16 2.93 -14.33
N ASN A 110 -14.21 2.01 -13.36
CA ASN A 110 -14.25 0.59 -13.62
C ASN A 110 -14.94 -0.16 -12.48
N GLN A 111 -16.10 -0.75 -12.78
CA GLN A 111 -16.92 -1.46 -11.82
C GLN A 111 -16.25 -2.72 -11.23
N ASN A 112 -15.20 -3.24 -11.87
CA ASN A 112 -14.41 -4.38 -11.39
C ASN A 112 -13.27 -3.97 -10.46
N ILE A 113 -13.05 -2.67 -10.24
CA ILE A 113 -11.99 -2.15 -9.39
C ILE A 113 -12.61 -1.57 -8.11
N GLY A 114 -12.11 -2.02 -6.97
CA GLY A 114 -12.35 -1.41 -5.67
C GLY A 114 -11.12 -0.68 -5.18
N TYR A 115 -11.27 0.14 -4.14
CA TYR A 115 -10.14 0.71 -3.41
C TYR A 115 -10.44 0.82 -1.92
N PHE A 116 -9.38 0.71 -1.12
CA PHE A 116 -9.39 1.03 0.30
C PHE A 116 -8.83 2.43 0.52
N VAL A 117 -9.50 3.23 1.34
CA VAL A 117 -9.01 4.53 1.75
C VAL A 117 -8.18 4.39 3.01
N VAL A 118 -6.88 4.66 2.90
CA VAL A 118 -5.95 4.69 4.03
C VAL A 118 -5.68 6.13 4.39
N ARG A 119 -5.92 6.49 5.66
CA ARG A 119 -5.69 7.84 6.17
C ARG A 119 -4.22 8.08 6.45
N LEU A 120 -3.78 9.31 6.20
CA LEU A 120 -2.46 9.81 6.57
C LEU A 120 -2.62 10.89 7.64
N ILE A 121 -1.52 11.24 8.30
CA ILE A 121 -1.46 12.47 9.11
C ILE A 121 -1.85 13.65 8.20
N PRO A 122 -2.72 14.59 8.64
CA PRO A 122 -3.11 15.73 7.81
C PRO A 122 -1.91 16.53 7.29
N ASN A 123 -1.99 16.96 6.04
CA ASN A 123 -0.95 17.69 5.31
C ASN A 123 0.38 16.94 5.22
N THR A 124 0.35 15.60 5.18
CA THR A 124 1.54 14.79 4.93
C THR A 124 2.14 15.17 3.58
N ASN A 125 3.45 15.44 3.57
CA ASN A 125 4.21 15.58 2.34
C ASN A 125 4.42 14.19 1.73
N VAL A 126 3.83 13.95 0.56
CA VAL A 126 4.06 12.75 -0.24
C VAL A 126 4.89 13.17 -1.46
N PRO A 127 6.20 12.88 -1.50
CA PRO A 127 6.99 13.06 -2.70
C PRO A 127 6.45 12.16 -3.81
N THR A 128 6.05 12.78 -4.90
CA THR A 128 5.47 12.11 -6.06
C THR A 128 6.37 12.35 -7.26
N TYR A 129 6.92 11.28 -7.81
CA TYR A 129 7.56 11.31 -9.11
C TYR A 129 6.47 11.22 -10.18
N VAL A 130 6.56 12.06 -11.21
CA VAL A 130 5.65 12.09 -12.35
C VAL A 130 6.45 11.99 -13.64
N SER A 131 6.10 11.03 -14.49
CA SER A 131 6.62 10.91 -15.85
C SER A 131 5.44 10.98 -16.84
N ILE A 132 5.53 11.91 -17.78
CA ILE A 132 4.52 12.17 -18.79
C ILE A 132 5.12 11.88 -20.16
N SER A 133 4.76 10.74 -20.74
CA SER A 133 5.40 10.24 -21.96
C SER A 133 5.22 11.16 -23.17
N SER A 134 4.04 11.76 -23.33
CA SER A 134 3.69 12.62 -24.46
C SER A 134 4.57 13.86 -24.55
N TYR A 135 5.02 14.39 -23.40
CA TYR A 135 5.85 15.59 -23.33
C TYR A 135 7.31 15.30 -22.96
N ARG A 136 7.70 14.02 -22.84
CA ARG A 136 9.01 13.59 -22.30
C ARG A 136 9.40 14.35 -21.03
N LYS A 137 8.41 14.60 -20.17
CA LYS A 137 8.58 15.43 -18.99
C LYS A 137 8.62 14.56 -17.76
N GLU A 138 9.66 14.73 -16.97
CA GLU A 138 9.83 14.06 -15.69
C GLU A 138 10.07 15.10 -14.61
N TYR A 139 9.37 14.99 -13.50
CA TYR A 139 9.54 15.91 -12.39
C TYR A 139 9.11 15.29 -11.07
N TYR A 140 9.61 15.87 -9.98
CA TYR A 140 9.20 15.57 -8.63
C TYR A 140 8.33 16.72 -8.11
N ARG A 141 7.25 16.37 -7.41
CA ARG A 141 6.46 17.33 -6.64
C ARG A 141 6.17 16.77 -5.26
N ASN A 142 5.84 17.65 -4.32
CA ASN A 142 5.39 17.26 -3.00
C ASN A 142 3.90 17.52 -2.89
N ASP A 143 3.11 16.44 -2.93
CA ASP A 143 1.67 16.53 -2.77
C ASP A 143 1.33 16.52 -1.28
N LYS A 144 0.48 17.46 -0.87
CA LYS A 144 -0.12 17.46 0.47
C LYS A 144 -1.31 16.51 0.46
N LYS A 145 -1.20 15.38 1.17
CA LYS A 145 -2.24 14.34 1.21
C LYS A 145 -2.63 14.01 2.65
N ASP A 146 -3.92 13.76 2.83
CA ASP A 146 -4.51 13.30 4.11
C ASP A 146 -5.04 11.85 4.00
N LYS A 147 -5.01 11.31 2.79
CA LYS A 147 -5.41 9.94 2.47
C LYS A 147 -4.67 9.46 1.22
N ILE A 148 -4.56 8.16 1.10
CA ILE A 148 -4.17 7.45 -0.11
C ILE A 148 -5.21 6.37 -0.40
N GLU A 149 -5.37 6.06 -1.68
CA GLU A 149 -6.31 5.05 -2.16
C GLU A 149 -5.50 3.87 -2.70
N PHE A 150 -5.69 2.69 -2.11
CA PHE A 150 -5.07 1.45 -2.55
C PHE A 150 -6.09 0.65 -3.37
N TYR A 151 -5.91 0.65 -4.68
CA TYR A 151 -6.80 0.01 -5.65
C TYR A 151 -6.49 -1.48 -5.80
N TYR A 152 -7.54 -2.27 -6.05
CA TYR A 152 -7.48 -3.72 -6.23
C TYR A 152 -8.62 -4.20 -7.15
N GLN A 153 -8.41 -5.35 -7.81
CA GLN A 153 -9.48 -6.05 -8.51
C GLN A 153 -10.49 -6.62 -7.51
N LEU A 154 -11.81 -6.43 -7.70
CA LEU A 154 -12.83 -6.83 -6.72
C LEU A 154 -12.79 -8.33 -6.36
N ASN A 155 -12.38 -9.20 -7.29
CA ASN A 155 -12.19 -10.64 -7.04
C ASN A 155 -10.92 -10.96 -6.21
N ASN A 156 -10.09 -9.97 -5.93
CA ASN A 156 -8.80 -10.08 -5.24
C ASN A 156 -8.76 -9.29 -3.91
N GLU A 157 -9.92 -8.93 -3.37
CA GLU A 157 -10.06 -8.13 -2.15
C GLU A 157 -9.32 -8.70 -0.95
N GLU A 158 -9.40 -10.01 -0.74
CA GLU A 158 -8.75 -10.66 0.42
C GLU A 158 -7.23 -10.58 0.35
N ASN A 159 -6.65 -10.62 -0.84
CA ASN A 159 -5.22 -10.40 -1.02
C ASN A 159 -4.85 -8.93 -0.80
N ALA A 160 -5.68 -7.99 -1.26
CA ALA A 160 -5.51 -6.57 -0.95
C ALA A 160 -5.55 -6.32 0.56
N LYS A 161 -6.49 -6.94 1.30
CA LYS A 161 -6.55 -6.88 2.77
C LYS A 161 -5.29 -7.44 3.43
N ARG A 162 -4.73 -8.55 2.93
CA ARG A 162 -3.47 -9.12 3.46
C ARG A 162 -2.31 -8.14 3.32
N VAL A 163 -2.16 -7.52 2.16
CA VAL A 163 -1.12 -6.50 1.93
C VAL A 163 -1.34 -5.28 2.82
N LEU A 164 -2.57 -4.77 2.90
CA LEU A 164 -2.89 -3.65 3.79
C LEU A 164 -2.66 -3.99 5.26
N LYS A 165 -2.93 -5.22 5.70
CA LYS A 165 -2.68 -5.65 7.07
C LYS A 165 -1.18 -5.61 7.38
N ALA A 166 -0.35 -6.06 6.45
CA ALA A 166 1.10 -5.96 6.58
C ALA A 166 1.58 -4.49 6.57
N ILE A 167 0.99 -3.61 5.74
CA ILE A 167 1.29 -2.16 5.76
C ILE A 167 0.90 -1.52 7.10
N MET A 168 -0.30 -1.83 7.64
CA MET A 168 -0.76 -1.31 8.93
C MET A 168 0.11 -1.82 10.10
N HIS A 169 0.49 -3.09 10.05
CA HIS A 169 1.42 -3.68 11.03
C HIS A 169 2.79 -3.00 10.96
N LEU A 170 3.32 -2.80 9.76
CA LEU A 170 4.57 -2.07 9.54
C LEU A 170 4.50 -0.63 10.03
N ALA A 171 3.38 0.07 9.80
CA ALA A 171 3.13 1.41 10.32
C ALA A 171 3.15 1.44 11.86
N LYS A 172 2.46 0.49 12.51
CA LYS A 172 2.47 0.34 13.96
C LYS A 172 3.89 0.10 14.50
N LEU A 173 4.64 -0.82 13.90
CA LEU A 173 6.03 -1.11 14.27
C LEU A 173 6.96 0.08 14.07
N SER A 174 6.63 0.97 13.13
CA SER A 174 7.38 2.20 12.84
C SER A 174 6.95 3.39 13.71
N GLY A 175 6.12 3.17 14.73
CA GLY A 175 5.68 4.22 15.65
C GLY A 175 4.64 5.19 15.06
N ALA A 176 3.95 4.80 13.98
CA ALA A 176 2.86 5.60 13.45
C ALA A 176 1.70 5.71 14.46
N LYS A 177 0.81 6.68 14.26
CA LYS A 177 -0.34 6.88 15.15
C LYS A 177 -1.50 5.97 14.76
N GLU A 178 -2.26 5.50 15.75
CA GLU A 178 -3.52 4.79 15.51
C GLU A 178 -4.57 5.78 14.97
N ASN A 179 -5.38 5.36 13.99
CA ASN A 179 -6.53 6.13 13.58
C ASN A 179 -7.65 5.98 14.62
N LYS A 180 -7.95 7.07 15.34
CA LYS A 180 -9.01 7.12 16.35
C LYS A 180 -10.34 7.67 15.83
N GLN A 181 -10.44 8.01 14.55
CA GLN A 181 -11.69 8.48 13.97
C GLN A 181 -12.65 7.30 13.80
N THR A 182 -13.69 7.26 14.62
CA THR A 182 -14.88 6.42 14.38
C THR A 182 -15.69 7.04 13.24
N PHE A 183 -15.99 6.23 12.23
CA PHE A 183 -16.80 6.60 11.08
C PHE A 183 -18.24 6.96 11.47
#